data_AF-A0A418PND7-F1
#
_entry.id   AF-A0A418PND7-F1
#
_cell.length_a   1.000
_cell.length_b   1.000
_cell.length_c   1.000
_cell.angle_alpha   90.00
_cell.angle_beta   90.00
_cell.angle_gamma   90.00
#
_symmetry.space_group_name_H-M   'P 1'
#
loop_
_entity.id
_entity.type
_entity.pdbx_description
1 polymer ?
#
loop_
_entity_poly.entity_id
_entity_poly.type
_entity_poly.pdbx_seq_one_letter_code
_entity_poly.pdbx_strand_id
1 'polypeptide(L)'
;MEKTNWNNAIDKALEVLRMSDKGYVMLDMYNNLITPEEAAFNKVSVVPYNALKFIENQFRVLGLDIADKTVRIKLIALLEEFDRISKEKLA
;
A
#
# COMPACT_ATOMS: atom_id res chain seq x y z
N MET A 1 -19.55 -14.11 -0.02
CA MET A 1 -18.51 -13.38 -0.76
C MET A 1 -17.83 -12.46 0.24
N GLU A 2 -16.56 -12.69 0.56
CA GLU A 2 -15.77 -11.69 1.29
C GLU A 2 -15.81 -10.37 0.51
N LYS A 3 -16.16 -9.27 1.19
CA LYS A 3 -16.08 -7.94 0.60
C LYS A 3 -14.61 -7.68 0.25
N THR A 4 -14.31 -7.52 -1.04
CA THR A 4 -13.04 -6.94 -1.49
C THR A 4 -12.82 -5.63 -0.74
N ASN A 5 -11.90 -5.62 0.24
CA ASN A 5 -11.71 -4.49 1.12
C ASN A 5 -10.59 -3.59 0.59
N TRP A 6 -10.93 -2.80 -0.42
CA TRP A 6 -10.02 -1.81 -1.03
C TRP A 6 -9.47 -0.82 0.00
N ASN A 7 -10.27 -0.42 0.99
CA ASN A 7 -9.81 0.47 2.05
C ASN A 7 -8.67 -0.15 2.85
N ASN A 8 -8.78 -1.43 3.21
CA ASN A 8 -7.71 -2.12 3.92
C ASN A 8 -6.40 -2.20 3.10
N ALA A 9 -6.49 -2.44 1.79
CA ALA A 9 -5.30 -2.45 0.94
C ALA A 9 -4.65 -1.07 0.81
N ILE A 10 -5.46 0.00 0.73
CA ILE A 10 -4.98 1.38 0.73
C ILE A 10 -4.32 1.73 2.07
N ASP A 11 -4.99 1.44 3.19
CA ASP A 11 -4.47 1.70 4.53
C ASP A 11 -3.14 0.99 4.75
N LYS A 12 -3.06 -0.29 4.34
CA LYS A 12 -1.83 -1.07 4.46
C LYS A 12 -0.73 -0.53 3.55
N ALA A 13 -1.05 -0.11 2.34
CA ALA A 13 -0.06 0.51 1.45
C ALA A 13 0.48 1.82 2.02
N LEU A 14 -0.37 2.65 2.63
CA LEU A 14 0.04 3.88 3.30
C LEU A 14 0.86 3.61 4.56
N GLU A 15 0.58 2.53 5.29
CA GLU A 15 1.41 2.06 6.41
C GLU A 15 2.79 1.62 5.94
N VAL A 16 2.87 0.79 4.87
CA VAL A 16 4.15 0.37 4.25
C VAL A 16 4.98 1.57 3.83
N LEU A 17 4.37 2.56 3.16
CA LEU A 17 5.07 3.77 2.73
C LEU A 17 5.62 4.56 3.93
N ARG A 18 4.85 4.69 5.01
CA ARG A 18 5.26 5.38 6.24
C ARG A 18 6.39 4.67 6.99
N MET A 19 6.38 3.34 6.98
CA MET A 19 7.41 2.51 7.62
C MET A 19 8.62 2.26 6.71
N SER A 20 8.53 2.61 5.43
CA SER A 20 9.61 2.32 4.49
C SER A 20 10.80 3.25 4.70
N ASP A 21 11.99 2.67 4.79
CA ASP A 21 13.27 3.40 4.72
C ASP A 21 14.01 2.98 3.45
N LYS A 22 14.40 3.97 2.64
CA LYS A 22 15.06 3.78 1.33
C LYS A 22 14.37 2.76 0.41
N GLY A 23 13.05 2.67 0.48
CA GLY A 23 12.25 1.75 -0.35
C GLY A 23 12.15 0.31 0.19
N TYR A 24 12.56 0.07 1.43
CA TYR A 24 12.45 -1.23 2.10
C TYR A 24 11.63 -1.13 3.38
N VAL A 25 10.94 -2.21 3.73
CA VAL A 25 10.29 -2.42 5.04
C VAL A 25 10.88 -3.67 5.69
N MET A 26 10.80 -3.75 7.02
CA MET A 26 11.21 -4.94 7.75
C MET A 26 10.00 -5.82 8.01
N LEU A 27 10.14 -7.11 7.72
CA LEU A 27 9.14 -8.14 7.98
C LEU A 27 9.64 -9.11 9.04
N ASP A 28 8.76 -9.49 9.96
CA ASP A 28 9.01 -10.63 10.85
C ASP A 28 8.88 -11.98 10.10
N MET A 29 9.10 -13.09 10.80
CA MET A 29 8.96 -14.44 10.25
C MET A 29 7.55 -14.78 9.76
N TYR A 30 6.53 -14.02 10.17
CA TYR A 30 5.13 -14.20 9.81
C TYR A 30 4.66 -13.20 8.73
N ASN A 31 5.59 -12.42 8.15
CA ASN A 31 5.33 -11.35 7.18
C ASN A 31 4.54 -10.14 7.73
N ASN A 32 4.58 -9.91 9.04
CA ASN A 32 4.08 -8.67 9.62
C ASN A 32 5.11 -7.56 9.48
N LEU A 33 4.65 -6.34 9.19
CA LEU A 33 5.48 -5.14 9.25
C LEU A 33 5.91 -4.90 10.69
N ILE A 34 7.18 -4.59 10.89
CA ILE A 34 7.75 -4.28 12.19
C ILE A 34 8.77 -3.15 12.03
N THR A 35 8.85 -2.25 13.00
CA THR A 35 9.89 -1.22 13.00
C THR A 35 11.25 -1.81 13.41
N PRO A 36 12.39 -1.25 12.95
CA PRO A 36 13.70 -1.66 13.42
C PRO A 36 13.84 -1.64 14.95
N GLU A 37 13.24 -0.64 15.60
CA GLU A 37 13.24 -0.45 17.04
C GLU A 37 12.50 -1.58 17.76
N GLU A 38 11.28 -1.92 17.31
CA GLU A 38 10.50 -3.02 17.85
C GLU A 38 11.19 -4.37 17.64
N ALA A 39 11.79 -4.59 16.48
CA ALA A 39 12.53 -5.80 16.17
C ALA A 39 13.74 -5.98 17.12
N ALA A 40 14.50 -4.90 17.34
CA ALA A 40 15.63 -4.89 18.26
C ALA A 40 15.19 -5.13 19.71
N PHE A 41 14.12 -4.46 20.14
CA PHE A 41 13.58 -4.59 21.51
C PHE A 41 13.08 -6.00 21.80
N ASN A 42 12.29 -6.58 20.88
CA ASN A 42 11.69 -7.90 21.03
C ASN A 42 12.65 -9.05 20.67
N LYS A 43 13.87 -8.74 20.21
CA LYS A 43 14.87 -9.72 19.74
C LYS A 43 14.31 -10.63 18.64
N VAL A 44 13.52 -10.06 17.75
CA VAL A 44 12.89 -10.78 16.64
C VAL A 44 13.78 -10.65 15.40
N SER A 45 13.98 -11.77 14.70
CA SER A 45 14.66 -11.76 13.41
C SER A 45 13.76 -11.11 12.35
N VAL A 46 14.34 -10.22 11.56
CA VAL A 46 13.62 -9.51 10.50
C VAL A 46 14.32 -9.65 9.17
N VAL A 47 13.52 -9.59 8.10
CA VAL A 47 14.00 -9.65 6.72
C VAL A 47 13.59 -8.36 6.00
N PRO A 48 14.51 -7.67 5.32
CA PRO A 48 14.16 -6.52 4.50
C PRO A 48 13.36 -6.98 3.28
N TYR A 49 12.29 -6.24 2.96
CA TYR A 49 11.44 -6.50 1.80
C TYR A 49 11.20 -5.21 1.02
N ASN A 50 11.14 -5.30 -0.31
CA ASN A 50 10.91 -4.14 -1.17
C ASN A 50 9.48 -3.59 -0.97
N ALA A 51 9.38 -2.33 -0.54
CA ALA A 51 8.11 -1.70 -0.19
C ALA A 51 7.15 -1.60 -1.39
N LEU A 52 7.66 -1.26 -2.58
CA LEU A 52 6.83 -1.16 -3.79
C LEU A 52 6.26 -2.52 -4.19
N LYS A 53 7.10 -3.56 -4.20
CA LYS A 53 6.67 -4.93 -4.49
C LYS A 53 5.63 -5.43 -3.48
N PHE A 54 5.76 -5.03 -2.23
CA PHE A 54 4.78 -5.37 -1.19
C PHE A 54 3.43 -4.75 -1.55
N ILE A 55 3.41 -3.45 -1.83
CA ILE A 55 2.21 -2.69 -2.21
C ILE A 55 1.57 -3.27 -3.48
N GLU A 56 2.37 -3.50 -4.53
CA GLU A 56 1.90 -4.11 -5.79
C GLU A 56 1.19 -5.44 -5.56
N ASN A 57 1.74 -6.32 -4.71
CA ASN A 57 1.13 -7.61 -4.40
C ASN A 57 -0.23 -7.44 -3.70
N GLN A 58 -0.38 -6.48 -2.78
CA GLN A 58 -1.65 -6.22 -2.10
C GLN A 58 -2.75 -5.86 -3.10
N PHE A 59 -2.47 -4.96 -4.04
CA PHE A 59 -3.44 -4.53 -5.05
C PHE A 59 -3.69 -5.60 -6.12
N ARG A 60 -2.68 -6.39 -6.49
CA ARG A 60 -2.82 -7.48 -7.45
C ARG A 60 -3.75 -8.58 -6.96
N VAL A 61 -3.74 -8.91 -5.67
CA VAL A 61 -4.68 -9.88 -5.06
C VAL A 61 -6.13 -9.40 -5.18
N LEU A 62 -6.35 -8.09 -5.23
CA LEU A 62 -7.67 -7.48 -5.45
C LEU A 62 -8.01 -7.30 -6.95
N GLY A 63 -7.15 -7.75 -7.86
CA GLY A 63 -7.36 -7.66 -9.31
C GLY A 63 -6.96 -6.31 -9.94
N LEU A 64 -6.23 -5.46 -9.22
CA LEU A 64 -5.73 -4.18 -9.75
C LEU A 64 -4.21 -4.19 -9.86
N ASP A 65 -3.69 -4.21 -11.08
CA ASP A 65 -2.24 -4.17 -11.32
C ASP A 65 -1.73 -2.72 -11.36
N ILE A 66 -1.49 -2.15 -10.19
CA ILE A 66 -0.92 -0.79 -10.07
C ILE A 66 0.55 -0.72 -10.51
N ALA A 67 1.21 -1.84 -10.82
CA ALA A 67 2.53 -1.87 -11.41
C ALA A 67 2.50 -1.44 -12.90
N ASP A 68 1.35 -1.57 -13.57
CA ASP A 68 1.14 -1.06 -14.92
C ASP A 68 1.02 0.47 -14.91
N LYS A 69 1.91 1.14 -15.67
CA LYS A 69 1.90 2.59 -15.85
C LYS A 69 0.56 3.09 -16.41
N THR A 70 -0.05 2.34 -17.32
CA THR A 70 -1.34 2.69 -17.94
C THR A 70 -2.45 2.71 -16.90
N VAL A 71 -2.47 1.72 -16.01
CA VAL A 71 -3.42 1.65 -14.89
C VAL A 71 -3.23 2.84 -13.96
N ARG A 72 -1.99 3.18 -13.58
CA ARG A 72 -1.72 4.34 -12.71
C ARG A 72 -2.20 5.66 -13.32
N ILE A 73 -1.92 5.91 -14.60
CA ILE A 73 -2.35 7.15 -15.28
C ILE A 73 -3.89 7.25 -15.31
N LYS A 74 -4.58 6.14 -15.61
CA LYS A 74 -6.05 6.10 -15.63
C LYS A 74 -6.64 6.33 -14.23
N LEU A 75 -6.03 5.77 -13.19
CA LEU A 75 -6.46 5.98 -11.80
C LEU A 75 -6.31 7.44 -11.38
N ILE A 76 -5.18 8.07 -11.70
CA ILE A 76 -4.94 9.49 -11.42
C ILE A 76 -6.04 10.35 -12.07
N ALA A 77 -6.25 10.18 -13.39
CA ALA A 77 -7.27 10.93 -14.11
C ALA A 77 -8.69 10.71 -13.54
N LEU A 78 -9.03 9.47 -13.15
CA LEU A 78 -10.32 9.16 -12.54
C LEU A 78 -10.51 9.90 -11.21
N LEU A 79 -9.50 9.92 -10.34
CA LEU A 79 -9.57 10.60 -9.04
C LEU A 79 -9.68 12.11 -9.21
N GLU A 80 -8.91 12.69 -10.14
CA GLU A 80 -8.96 14.12 -10.47
C GLU A 80 -10.36 14.54 -10.96
N GLU A 81 -10.94 13.78 -11.91
CA GLU A 81 -12.28 14.05 -12.44
C GLU A 81 -13.39 13.84 -11.39
N PHE A 82 -13.24 12.83 -10.54
CA PHE A 82 -14.16 12.58 -9.43
C PHE A 82 -14.19 13.75 -8.44
N ASP A 83 -13.02 14.26 -8.06
CA ASP A 83 -12.89 15.41 -7.16
C ASP A 83 -13.43 16.69 -7.80
N ARG A 84 -13.19 16.89 -9.11
CA ARG A 84 -13.73 18.01 -9.87
C ARG A 84 -15.26 18.05 -9.79
N ILE A 85 -15.92 16.94 -10.14
CA ILE A 85 -17.40 16.83 -10.11
C ILE A 85 -17.93 16.95 -8.67
N SER A 86 -17.23 16.38 -7.69
CA SER A 86 -17.66 16.44 -6.28
C SER A 86 -17.67 17.87 -5.74
N LYS A 87 -16.71 18.70 -6.16
CA LYS A 87 -16.66 20.13 -5.81
C LYS A 87 -17.73 20.94 -6.55
N GLU A 88 -18.01 20.61 -7.82
CA GLU A 88 -19.05 21.27 -8.61
C GLU A 88 -20.47 21.00 -8.08
N LYS A 89 -20.75 19.81 -7.52
CA LYS A 89 -22.06 19.46 -6.93
C LYS A 89 -22.31 20.05 -5.53
N LEU A 90 -21.29 20.62 -4.90
CA LEU A 90 -21.37 21.26 -3.57
C LEU A 90 -21.32 22.80 -3.66
N ALA A 91 -21.33 23.36 -4.87
CA ALA A 91 -21.39 24.79 -5.15
C ALA A 91 -22.79 25.24 -5.58
#